data_AF-A0A6V7QLG2-F1
#
_entry.id   AF-A0A6V7QLG2-F1
#
_cell.length_a   1.000
_cell.length_b   1.000
_cell.length_c   1.000
_cell.angle_alpha   90.00
_cell.angle_beta   90.00
_cell.angle_gamma   90.00
#
_symmetry.space_group_name_H-M   'P 1'
#
loop_
_entity.id
_entity.type
_entity.pdbx_description
1 polymer ?
#
loop_
_entity_poly.entity_id
_entity_poly.type
_entity_poly.pdbx_seq_one_letter_code
_entity_poly.pdbx_strand_id
1 'polypeptide(L)'
;MLLVVVVERFSRTDLPEMEKRKFLVPRDMFVGQFIHILRSRMHLPSGKALFIFIQDTFPQTASIMDSMYQQYKMRMDSFTCATEIAKYKEEIQKLQASEAEIKALSFNYAAMLKEKEHAFLKQEDGEQSPYSEWNITGTYKG
;
A
#
# COMPACT_ATOMS: atom_id res chain seq x y z
N MET A 1 -0.58 -14.85 -31.94
CA MET A 1 0.55 -14.21 -31.21
C MET A 1 1.23 -15.27 -30.35
N LEU A 2 2.54 -15.20 -30.15
CA LEU A 2 3.31 -16.17 -29.36
C LEU A 2 3.52 -15.64 -27.93
N LEU A 3 3.61 -16.54 -26.95
CA LEU A 3 4.02 -16.29 -25.56
C LEU A 3 5.46 -16.75 -25.38
N VAL A 4 6.23 -16.00 -24.59
CA VAL A 4 7.57 -16.40 -24.17
C VAL A 4 7.45 -17.13 -22.85
N VAL A 5 7.81 -18.40 -22.82
CA VAL A 5 7.76 -19.25 -21.63
C VAL A 5 9.18 -19.64 -21.25
N VAL A 6 9.56 -19.40 -19.99
CA VAL A 6 10.84 -19.84 -19.44
C VAL A 6 10.59 -21.08 -18.60
N VAL A 7 11.34 -22.15 -18.89
CA VAL A 7 11.28 -23.42 -18.19
C VAL A 7 12.62 -23.65 -17.52
N GLU A 8 12.58 -23.90 -16.22
CA GLU A 8 13.76 -24.18 -15.41
C GLU A 8 13.67 -25.58 -14.80
N ARG A 9 14.80 -26.26 -14.78
CA ARG A 9 14.94 -27.57 -14.15
C ARG A 9 15.13 -27.36 -12.65
N PHE A 10 14.40 -28.13 -11.85
CA PHE A 10 14.57 -28.13 -10.40
C PHE A 10 15.89 -28.81 -10.00
N SER A 11 16.67 -28.16 -9.13
CA SER A 11 18.05 -28.54 -8.81
C SER A 11 18.18 -29.94 -8.19
N ARG A 12 17.12 -30.48 -7.57
CA ARG A 12 17.11 -31.79 -6.91
C ARG A 12 16.39 -32.89 -7.71
N THR A 13 16.48 -32.87 -9.03
CA THR A 13 15.81 -33.87 -9.88
C THR A 13 16.81 -34.67 -10.73
N ASP A 14 16.41 -35.84 -11.24
CA ASP A 14 17.20 -36.65 -12.18
C ASP A 14 16.82 -36.41 -13.65
N LEU A 15 16.20 -35.26 -13.93
CA LEU A 15 15.87 -34.82 -15.29
C LEU A 15 17.15 -34.52 -16.12
N PRO A 16 17.18 -34.83 -17.42
CA PRO A 16 18.27 -34.41 -18.29
C PRO A 16 18.44 -32.88 -18.33
N GLU A 17 19.65 -32.41 -18.65
CA GLU A 17 19.88 -30.98 -18.85
C GLU A 17 19.16 -30.49 -20.11
N MET A 18 18.52 -29.32 -20.03
CA MET A 18 17.82 -28.72 -21.16
C MET A 18 18.72 -27.72 -21.88
N GLU A 19 18.98 -27.95 -23.17
CA GLU A 19 19.74 -27.02 -24.02
C GLU A 19 19.08 -25.65 -24.15
N LYS A 20 17.74 -25.62 -24.22
CA LYS A 20 16.96 -24.38 -24.37
C LYS A 20 15.94 -24.27 -23.26
N ARG A 21 15.99 -23.15 -22.54
CA ARG A 21 15.08 -22.82 -21.43
C ARG A 21 13.95 -21.87 -21.84
N LYS A 22 14.11 -21.15 -22.95
CA LYS A 22 13.12 -20.18 -23.46
C LYS A 22 12.37 -20.78 -24.65
N PHE A 23 11.05 -20.77 -24.59
CA PHE A 23 10.16 -21.34 -25.59
C PHE A 23 9.19 -20.28 -26.10
N LEU A 24 8.96 -20.27 -27.41
CA LEU A 24 7.90 -19.50 -28.03
C LEU A 24 6.70 -20.42 -28.20
N VAL A 25 5.62 -20.14 -27.47
CA VAL A 25 4.45 -21.00 -27.39
C VAL A 25 3.25 -20.28 -27.99
N PRO A 26 2.52 -20.88 -28.94
CA PRO A 26 1.23 -20.35 -29.40
C PRO A 26 0.26 -20.14 -28.25
N ARG A 27 -0.45 -19.01 -28.26
CA ARG A 27 -1.41 -18.65 -27.20
C ARG A 27 -2.54 -19.64 -27.06
N ASP A 28 -2.95 -20.26 -28.15
CA ASP A 28 -4.02 -21.24 -28.29
C ASP A 28 -3.60 -22.69 -27.98
N MET A 29 -2.34 -22.93 -27.64
CA MET A 29 -1.86 -24.25 -27.26
C MET A 29 -2.38 -24.67 -25.88
N PHE A 30 -2.74 -25.94 -25.73
CA PHE A 30 -3.07 -26.50 -24.42
C PHE A 30 -1.81 -26.75 -23.59
N VAL A 31 -1.91 -26.56 -22.27
CA VAL A 31 -0.81 -26.88 -21.35
C VAL A 31 -0.36 -28.33 -21.53
N GLY A 32 -1.28 -29.30 -21.58
CA GLY A 32 -0.93 -30.71 -21.75
C GLY A 32 -0.12 -31.00 -23.01
N GLN A 33 -0.41 -30.30 -24.13
CA GLN A 33 0.37 -30.41 -25.36
C GLN A 33 1.79 -29.87 -25.17
N PHE A 34 1.93 -28.73 -24.48
CA PHE A 34 3.24 -28.17 -24.14
C PHE A 34 4.07 -29.12 -23.26
N ILE A 35 3.44 -29.75 -22.26
CA ILE A 35 4.09 -30.77 -21.41
C ILE A 35 4.60 -31.94 -22.26
N HIS A 36 3.80 -32.40 -23.22
CA HIS A 36 4.19 -33.48 -24.12
C HIS A 36 5.40 -33.09 -24.99
N ILE A 37 5.43 -31.87 -25.53
CA ILE A 37 6.57 -31.34 -26.30
C ILE A 37 7.83 -31.30 -25.43
N LEU A 38 7.73 -30.81 -24.18
CA LEU A 38 8.86 -30.79 -23.24
C LEU A 38 9.38 -32.20 -22.95
N ARG A 39 8.49 -33.17 -22.75
CA ARG A 39 8.87 -34.58 -22.55
C ARG A 39 9.68 -35.11 -23.72
N SER A 40 9.22 -34.88 -24.95
CA SER A 40 9.90 -35.31 -26.16
C SER A 40 11.24 -34.63 -26.35
N ARG A 41 11.37 -33.33 -26.02
CA ARG A 41 12.63 -32.58 -26.11
C ARG A 41 13.69 -33.06 -25.11
N MET A 42 13.29 -33.52 -23.94
CA MET A 42 14.19 -34.09 -22.95
C MET A 42 14.48 -35.59 -23.20
N HIS A 43 13.93 -36.18 -24.26
CA HIS A 43 14.04 -37.62 -24.54
C HIS A 43 13.63 -38.49 -23.33
N LEU A 44 12.62 -38.05 -22.57
CA LEU A 44 12.27 -38.69 -21.31
C LEU A 44 11.51 -40.02 -21.58
N PRO A 45 11.98 -41.17 -21.05
CA PRO A 45 11.36 -42.46 -21.29
C PRO A 45 9.93 -42.53 -20.74
N SER A 46 9.10 -43.41 -21.32
CA SER A 46 7.69 -43.60 -20.94
C SER A 46 7.50 -43.91 -19.45
N GLY A 47 8.47 -44.62 -18.84
CA GLY A 47 8.47 -45.01 -17.43
C GLY A 47 8.84 -43.93 -16.41
N LYS A 48 9.25 -42.72 -16.84
CA LYS A 48 9.52 -41.60 -15.93
C LYS A 48 8.39 -40.56 -15.98
N ALA A 49 7.90 -40.16 -14.82
CA ALA A 49 6.92 -39.10 -14.69
C ALA A 49 7.57 -37.72 -14.83
N LEU A 50 6.90 -36.80 -15.54
CA LEU A 50 7.29 -35.40 -15.65
C LEU A 50 6.25 -34.55 -14.90
N PHE A 51 6.70 -33.84 -13.87
CA PHE A 51 5.89 -32.90 -13.12
C PHE A 51 6.33 -31.48 -13.44
N ILE A 52 5.36 -30.62 -13.73
CA ILE A 52 5.58 -29.21 -14.00
C ILE A 52 4.75 -28.41 -13.01
N PHE A 53 5.36 -27.38 -12.45
CA PHE A 53 4.75 -26.48 -11.51
C PHE A 53 4.76 -25.08 -12.09
N ILE A 54 3.65 -24.36 -11.90
CA ILE A 54 3.55 -22.94 -12.24
C ILE A 54 3.03 -22.21 -10.99
N GLN A 55 3.89 -21.40 -10.37
CA GLN A 55 3.68 -20.83 -9.02
C GLN A 55 3.30 -21.91 -7.99
N ASP A 56 4.18 -22.91 -7.82
CA ASP A 56 4.05 -24.00 -6.83
C ASP A 56 2.77 -24.85 -6.95
N THR A 57 2.02 -24.70 -8.04
CA THR A 57 0.75 -25.40 -8.26
C THR A 57 0.85 -26.24 -9.54
N PHE A 58 0.16 -27.39 -9.56
CA PHE A 58 0.01 -28.19 -10.78
C PHE A 58 -0.91 -27.46 -11.77
N PRO A 59 -0.46 -27.21 -13.01
CA PRO A 59 -1.30 -26.53 -13.98
C PRO A 59 -2.39 -27.48 -14.49
N GLN A 60 -3.56 -26.91 -14.78
CA GLN A 60 -4.64 -27.66 -15.42
C GLN A 60 -4.25 -28.00 -16.86
N THR A 61 -4.12 -29.30 -17.16
CA THR A 61 -3.66 -29.79 -18.47
C THR A 61 -4.60 -29.43 -19.62
N ALA A 62 -5.89 -29.31 -19.33
CA ALA A 62 -6.93 -28.92 -20.28
C ALA A 62 -7.01 -27.39 -20.52
N SER A 63 -6.27 -26.58 -19.77
CA SER A 63 -6.28 -25.13 -19.95
C SER A 63 -5.36 -24.71 -21.09
N ILE A 64 -5.72 -23.57 -21.69
CA ILE A 64 -4.94 -22.93 -22.73
C ILE A 64 -3.81 -22.08 -22.09
N MET A 65 -2.64 -22.05 -22.72
CA MET A 65 -1.46 -21.31 -22.24
C MET A 65 -1.75 -19.82 -22.00
N ASP A 66 -2.57 -19.20 -22.86
CA ASP A 66 -2.96 -17.79 -22.69
C ASP A 66 -3.84 -17.55 -21.46
N SER A 67 -4.81 -18.43 -21.19
CA SER A 67 -5.66 -18.32 -20.00
C SER A 67 -4.83 -18.43 -18.73
N MET A 68 -3.89 -19.39 -18.69
CA MET A 68 -2.93 -19.52 -17.61
C MET A 68 -2.13 -18.24 -17.44
N TYR A 69 -1.49 -17.75 -18.51
CA TYR A 69 -0.69 -16.52 -18.47
C TYR A 69 -1.48 -15.31 -17.94
N GLN A 70 -2.72 -15.11 -18.41
CA GLN A 70 -3.57 -14.02 -17.96
C GLN A 70 -3.95 -14.14 -16.48
N GLN A 71 -4.34 -15.32 -16.02
CA GLN A 71 -4.64 -15.57 -14.61
C GLN A 71 -3.43 -15.28 -13.71
N TYR A 72 -2.23 -15.68 -14.15
CA TYR A 72 -1.00 -15.39 -13.42
C TYR A 72 -0.69 -13.89 -13.39
N LYS A 73 -0.78 -13.22 -14.54
CA LYS A 73 -0.53 -11.78 -14.62
C LYS A 73 -1.52 -10.99 -13.75
N MET A 74 -2.81 -11.30 -13.84
CA MET A 74 -3.85 -10.68 -13.00
C MET A 74 -3.62 -10.90 -11.51
N ARG A 75 -3.20 -12.11 -11.11
CA ARG A 75 -2.90 -12.41 -9.71
C ARG A 75 -1.70 -11.61 -9.19
N MET A 76 -0.64 -11.49 -9.99
CA MET A 76 0.52 -10.66 -9.64
C MET A 76 0.15 -9.18 -9.56
N ASP A 77 -0.58 -8.65 -10.56
CA ASP A 77 -1.00 -7.25 -10.57
C ASP A 77 -1.93 -6.93 -9.38
N SER A 78 -2.86 -7.83 -9.06
CA SER A 78 -3.76 -7.71 -7.91
C SER A 78 -3.01 -7.73 -6.57
N PHE A 79 -2.07 -8.67 -6.39
CA PHE A 79 -1.25 -8.72 -5.19
C PHE A 79 -0.43 -7.45 -5.00
N THR A 80 0.19 -6.96 -6.07
CA THR A 80 1.02 -5.73 -6.02
C THR A 80 0.16 -4.52 -5.69
N CYS A 81 -1.00 -4.37 -6.33
CA CYS A 81 -1.94 -3.28 -6.05
C CYS A 81 -2.46 -3.31 -4.61
N ALA A 82 -2.82 -4.49 -4.09
CA ALA A 82 -3.31 -4.63 -2.72
C ALA A 82 -2.25 -4.22 -1.68
N THR A 83 -0.97 -4.53 -1.92
CA THR A 83 0.13 -4.13 -1.01
C THR A 83 0.38 -2.62 -1.01
N GLU A 84 0.31 -1.97 -2.17
CA GLU A 84 0.46 -0.50 -2.27
C GLU A 84 -0.72 0.22 -1.61
N ILE A 85 -1.95 -0.25 -1.83
CA ILE A 85 -3.16 0.28 -1.19
C ILE A 85 -3.08 0.15 0.34
N ALA A 86 -2.61 -1.00 0.85
CA ALA A 86 -2.46 -1.20 2.29
C ALA A 86 -1.48 -0.21 2.92
N LYS A 87 -0.34 0.05 2.24
CA LYS A 87 0.65 1.03 2.67
C LYS A 87 0.06 2.45 2.74
N TYR A 88 -0.60 2.92 1.69
CA TYR A 88 -1.21 4.24 1.68
C TYR A 88 -2.34 4.37 2.72
N LYS A 89 -3.07 3.30 2.99
CA LYS A 89 -4.13 3.28 4.00
C LYS A 89 -3.57 3.51 5.42
N GLU A 90 -2.42 2.91 5.76
CA GLU A 90 -1.76 3.17 7.05
C GLU A 90 -1.24 4.61 7.15
N GLU A 91 -0.66 5.15 6.07
CA GLU A 91 -0.17 6.53 6.04
C GLU A 91 -1.32 7.54 6.24
N ILE A 92 -2.46 7.32 5.57
CA ILE A 92 -3.67 8.14 5.74
C ILE A 92 -4.16 8.08 7.19
N GLN A 93 -4.16 6.89 7.81
CA GLN A 93 -4.62 6.75 9.19
C GLN A 93 -3.72 7.50 10.19
N LYS A 94 -2.40 7.47 9.99
CA LYS A 94 -1.45 8.25 10.82
C LYS A 94 -1.70 9.75 10.67
N LEU A 95 -1.93 10.22 9.45
CA LEU A 95 -2.25 11.63 9.19
C LEU A 95 -3.56 12.04 9.88
N GLN A 96 -4.62 11.23 9.76
CA GLN A 96 -5.90 11.49 10.42
C GLN A 96 -5.79 11.53 11.95
N ALA A 97 -4.98 10.64 12.54
CA ALA A 97 -4.73 10.65 13.98
C ALA A 97 -4.03 11.95 14.43
N SER A 98 -3.02 12.40 13.69
CA SER A 98 -2.32 13.65 13.97
C SER A 98 -3.23 14.87 13.83
N GLU A 99 -4.13 14.87 12.84
CA GLU A 99 -5.10 15.95 12.64
C GLU A 99 -6.08 16.05 13.82
N ALA A 100 -6.58 14.92 14.31
CA ALA A 100 -7.48 14.88 15.46
C ALA A 100 -6.79 15.41 16.74
N GLU A 101 -5.53 15.05 16.95
CA GLU A 101 -4.73 15.52 18.09
C GLU A 101 -4.49 17.04 18.03
N ILE A 102 -4.08 17.56 16.87
CA ILE A 102 -3.90 19.00 16.66
C ILE A 102 -5.22 19.75 16.89
N LYS A 103 -6.33 19.20 16.40
CA LYS A 103 -7.65 19.78 16.59
C LYS A 103 -8.07 19.82 18.06
N ALA A 104 -7.85 18.74 18.81
CA ALA A 104 -8.13 18.69 20.24
C ALA A 104 -7.29 19.70 21.03
N LEU A 105 -5.99 19.80 20.72
CA LEU A 105 -5.09 20.78 21.33
C LEU A 105 -5.56 22.22 21.06
N SER A 106 -5.97 22.51 19.82
CA SER A 106 -6.51 23.84 19.46
C SER A 106 -7.78 24.17 20.24
N PHE A 107 -8.66 23.19 20.44
CA PHE A 107 -9.90 23.36 21.19
C PHE A 107 -9.62 23.64 22.68
N ASN A 108 -8.73 22.87 23.30
CA ASN A 108 -8.33 23.08 24.68
C ASN A 108 -7.67 24.45 24.89
N TYR A 109 -6.81 24.88 23.96
CA TYR A 109 -6.15 26.18 24.03
C TYR A 109 -7.15 27.34 23.87
N ALA A 110 -8.10 27.22 22.95
CA ALA A 110 -9.16 28.21 22.77
C ALA A 110 -10.05 28.34 24.02
N ALA A 111 -10.36 27.24 24.71
CA ALA A 111 -11.11 27.26 25.97
C ALA A 111 -10.34 28.01 27.07
N MET A 112 -9.05 27.72 27.26
CA MET A 112 -8.20 28.44 28.22
C MET A 112 -8.12 29.93 27.94
N LEU A 113 -8.03 30.34 26.67
CA LEU A 113 -8.00 31.75 26.30
C LEU A 113 -9.30 32.47 26.69
N LYS A 114 -10.46 31.86 26.42
CA LYS A 114 -11.76 32.41 26.85
C LYS A 114 -11.88 32.55 28.37
N GLU A 115 -11.40 31.57 29.12
CA GLU A 115 -11.40 31.64 30.59
C GLU A 115 -10.52 32.77 31.11
N LYS A 116 -9.34 32.97 30.51
CA LYS A 116 -8.45 34.08 30.85
C LYS A 116 -9.05 35.44 30.49
N GLU A 117 -9.73 35.58 29.36
CA GLU A 117 -10.47 36.80 28.99
C GLU A 117 -11.57 37.10 30.01
N HIS A 118 -12.37 36.10 30.41
CA HIS A 118 -13.37 36.25 31.47
C HIS A 118 -12.77 36.63 32.83
N ALA A 119 -11.56 36.16 33.15
CA ALA A 119 -10.85 36.53 34.38
C ALA A 119 -10.31 37.97 34.33
N PHE A 120 -9.79 38.42 33.19
CA PHE A 120 -9.34 39.81 32.98
C PHE A 120 -10.49 40.80 33.12
N LEU A 121 -11.65 40.52 32.52
CA LEU A 121 -12.82 41.39 32.61
C LEU A 121 -13.35 41.54 34.05
N LYS A 122 -13.24 40.49 34.88
CA LYS A 122 -13.61 40.58 36.31
C LYS A 122 -12.65 41.41 37.15
N GLN A 123 -11.43 41.66 36.67
CA GLN A 123 -10.41 42.43 37.38
C GLN A 123 -10.55 43.93 37.12
N GLU A 124 -11.06 44.33 35.94
CA GLU A 124 -11.32 45.75 35.61
C GLU A 124 -12.56 46.34 36.30
N ASP A 125 -13.54 45.52 36.71
CA ASP A 125 -14.74 46.00 37.43
C ASP A 125 -14.50 46.23 38.94
N GLY A 126 -13.28 46.01 39.45
CA GLY A 126 -12.97 45.99 40.89
C GLY A 126 -12.06 47.08 41.42
N GLU A 127 -11.47 47.96 40.58
CA GLU A 127 -10.47 48.93 41.03
C GLU A 127 -10.97 50.37 40.88
N GLN A 128 -11.65 50.85 41.93
CA GLN A 128 -11.98 52.26 42.08
C GLN A 128 -10.69 53.06 42.24
N SER A 129 -10.28 53.74 41.16
CA SER A 129 -9.06 54.55 41.10
C SER A 129 -9.01 55.60 42.22
N PRO A 130 -7.94 55.67 43.04
CA PRO A 130 -7.84 56.59 44.17
C PRO A 130 -7.49 58.03 43.76
N TYR A 131 -7.42 58.35 42.46
CA TYR A 131 -6.95 59.64 41.94
C TYR A 131 -8.05 60.59 41.45
N SER A 132 -9.33 60.34 41.77
CA SER A 132 -10.43 61.20 41.29
C SER A 132 -10.69 62.47 42.12
N GLU A 133 -9.95 62.74 43.18
CA GLU A 133 -10.12 63.97 43.99
C GLU A 133 -8.87 64.84 44.05
N TRP A 134 -8.63 65.60 42.98
CA TRP A 134 -7.87 66.85 43.08
C TRP A 134 -8.71 67.98 42.49
N ASN A 135 -9.49 68.63 43.36
CA ASN A 135 -10.20 69.87 43.02
C ASN A 135 -9.16 70.98 42.83
N ILE A 136 -9.09 71.52 41.62
CA ILE A 136 -8.18 72.62 41.26
C ILE A 136 -8.79 73.94 41.77
N THR A 137 -8.20 74.53 42.81
CA THR A 137 -8.42 75.94 43.18
C THR A 137 -7.13 76.72 42.92
N GLY A 138 -7.14 77.54 41.86
CA GLY A 138 -6.06 78.51 41.62
C GLY A 138 -6.07 79.06 40.20
N THR A 139 -6.46 80.33 40.06
CA THR A 139 -6.25 81.12 38.84
C THR A 139 -4.89 81.81 38.93
N TYR A 140 -4.10 81.74 37.86
CA TYR A 140 -2.86 82.52 37.72
C TYR A 140 -3.08 83.70 36.78
N LYS A 141 -2.79 84.91 37.26
CA LYS A 141 -2.61 86.13 36.46
C LYS A 141 -1.10 86.36 36.29
N GLY A 142 -0.67 86.59 35.05
CA GLY A 142 0.69 86.97 34.68
C GLY A 142 0.83 87.03 33.18
#